data_AF-A0A4V6RXF7-F1
#
_entry.id   AF-A0A4V6RXF7-F1
#
_cell.length_a   1.000
_cell.length_b   1.000
_cell.length_c   1.000
_cell.angle_alpha   90.00
_cell.angle_beta   90.00
_cell.angle_gamma   90.00
#
_symmetry.space_group_name_H-M   'P 1'
#
loop_
_entity.id
_entity.type
_entity.pdbx_description
1 polymer ?
#
loop_
_entity_poly.entity_id
_entity_poly.type
_entity_poly.pdbx_seq_one_letter_code
_entity_poly.pdbx_strand_id
1 'polypeptide(L)'
;MDEIKDLLSRAIKSNKEIIKGQEFSVQANLKGTDDYINLYANGAVVAVYDVNDQDLNIINYDYKKEVKFFGECLEDEGMEVYLDEGLMN
;
A
#
# COMPACT_ATOMS: atom_id res chain seq x y z
N MET A 1 5.08 4.04 16.97
CA MET A 1 5.31 5.43 16.50
C MET A 1 6.73 5.64 15.94
N ASP A 2 7.78 5.06 16.55
CA ASP A 2 9.11 4.97 15.89
C ASP A 2 9.28 3.69 15.04
N GLU A 3 8.45 2.66 15.24
CA GLU A 3 8.39 1.44 14.42
C GLU A 3 7.70 1.63 13.05
N ILE A 4 6.57 2.33 12.96
CA ILE A 4 5.90 2.70 11.68
C ILE A 4 6.87 3.47 10.74
N LYS A 5 7.90 4.13 11.29
CA LYS A 5 8.94 4.85 10.55
C LYS A 5 10.07 3.97 10.00
N ASP A 6 10.28 2.75 10.51
CA ASP A 6 11.35 1.84 10.05
C ASP A 6 10.86 0.89 8.94
N LEU A 7 9.59 0.53 9.00
CA LEU A 7 8.89 -0.40 8.11
C LEU A 7 8.52 0.26 6.76
N LEU A 8 8.07 1.51 6.86
CA LEU A 8 7.85 2.43 5.75
C LEU A 8 9.19 2.91 5.13
N SER A 9 10.27 2.87 5.91
CA SER A 9 11.65 3.10 5.47
C SER A 9 12.24 1.92 4.67
N ARG A 10 11.67 0.70 4.76
CA ARG A 10 11.95 -0.45 3.86
C ARG A 10 11.06 -0.46 2.60
N ALA A 11 9.77 -0.15 2.73
CA ALA A 11 8.84 0.03 1.60
C ALA A 11 9.35 1.06 0.56
N ILE A 12 10.14 2.05 1.01
CA ILE A 12 10.72 3.15 0.21
C ILE A 12 12.15 2.86 -0.30
N LYS A 13 12.90 1.94 0.31
CA LYS A 13 14.34 1.77 0.02
C LYS A 13 14.70 0.77 -1.09
N SER A 14 13.82 -0.16 -1.47
CA SER A 14 14.23 -1.27 -2.33
C SER A 14 13.60 -1.38 -3.71
N ASN A 15 12.36 -0.96 -3.98
CA ASN A 15 11.69 -1.53 -5.16
C ASN A 15 10.95 -0.52 -6.06
N LYS A 16 11.59 -0.21 -7.19
CA LYS A 16 10.91 -0.34 -8.49
C LYS A 16 10.81 -1.83 -8.79
N GLU A 17 9.85 -2.53 -8.18
CA GLU A 17 9.60 -3.90 -8.59
C GLU A 17 8.77 -3.89 -9.86
N ILE A 18 9.33 -4.49 -10.91
CA ILE A 18 8.61 -4.72 -12.16
C ILE A 18 7.75 -5.97 -11.94
N ILE A 19 6.52 -5.79 -11.47
CA ILE A 19 5.56 -6.87 -11.42
C ILE A 19 4.94 -6.99 -12.82
N LYS A 20 5.23 -8.09 -13.53
CA LYS A 20 4.74 -8.39 -14.89
C LYS A 20 5.00 -7.29 -15.95
N GLY A 21 6.14 -6.60 -15.88
CA GLY A 21 6.48 -5.54 -16.86
C GLY A 21 5.87 -4.17 -16.53
N GLN A 22 5.11 -4.04 -15.44
CA GLN A 22 4.57 -2.77 -14.96
C GLN A 22 5.41 -2.27 -13.78
N GLU A 23 5.75 -0.98 -13.81
CA GLU A 23 6.53 -0.33 -12.76
C GLU A 23 5.59 0.09 -11.63
N PHE A 24 5.76 -0.55 -10.47
CA PHE A 24 5.05 -0.18 -9.25
C PHE A 24 5.97 0.66 -8.35
N SER A 25 5.37 1.60 -7.63
CA SER A 25 6.08 2.38 -6.62
C SER A 25 5.17 2.68 -5.44
N VAL A 26 5.78 2.82 -4.27
CA VAL A 26 5.09 3.07 -3.02
C VAL A 26 5.49 4.44 -2.49
N GLN A 27 4.52 5.23 -2.06
CA GLN A 27 4.77 6.51 -1.41
C GLN A 27 3.98 6.58 -0.13
N ALA A 28 4.69 6.82 0.97
CA ALA A 28 4.04 7.04 2.24
C ALA A 28 4.00 8.51 2.62
N ASN A 29 2.88 8.92 3.21
CA ASN A 29 2.58 10.27 3.63
C ASN A 29 2.16 10.24 5.11
N LEU A 30 3.14 10.38 6.00
CA LEU A 30 2.95 10.33 7.44
C LEU A 30 3.02 11.76 8.02
N LYS A 31 1.89 12.46 8.06
CA LYS A 31 1.78 13.85 8.55
C LYS A 31 1.19 13.96 9.96
N GLY A 32 0.86 12.84 10.60
CA GLY A 32 0.32 12.72 11.95
C GLY A 32 -1.15 13.13 12.11
N THR A 33 -1.82 13.51 11.03
CA THR A 33 -3.26 13.85 11.00
C THR A 33 -3.99 12.90 10.07
N ASP A 34 -3.47 12.70 8.87
CA ASP A 34 -3.90 11.68 7.92
C ASP A 34 -2.66 10.90 7.46
N ASP A 35 -2.38 9.78 8.11
CA ASP A 35 -1.23 8.93 7.78
C ASP A 35 -1.68 7.88 6.77
N TYR A 36 -1.09 7.88 5.58
CA TYR A 36 -1.49 6.94 4.52
C TYR A 36 -0.32 6.53 3.62
N ILE A 37 -0.49 5.40 2.92
CA ILE A 37 0.48 4.85 1.98
C ILE A 37 -0.19 4.58 0.64
N ASN A 38 0.31 5.22 -0.42
CA ASN A 38 -0.16 5.04 -1.78
C ASN A 38 0.65 3.96 -2.50
N LEU A 39 -0.05 3.08 -3.20
CA LEU A 39 0.50 2.22 -4.25
C LEU A 39 0.24 2.85 -5.61
N TYR A 40 1.29 2.99 -6.42
CA TYR A 40 1.21 3.49 -7.79
C TYR A 40 1.51 2.39 -8.79
N ALA A 41 0.83 2.44 -9.94
CA ALA A 41 1.17 1.71 -11.14
C ALA A 41 1.21 2.70 -12.32
N ASN A 42 2.30 2.72 -13.09
CA ASN A 42 2.47 3.64 -14.23
C ASN A 42 2.19 5.13 -13.89
N GLY A 43 2.51 5.56 -12.65
CA GLY A 43 2.29 6.93 -12.18
C GLY A 43 0.87 7.27 -11.71
N ALA A 44 -0.07 6.32 -11.75
CA ALA A 44 -1.42 6.48 -11.20
C ALA A 44 -1.55 5.74 -9.86
N VAL A 45 -2.26 6.33 -8.88
CA VAL A 45 -2.58 5.64 -7.61
C VAL A 45 -3.60 4.54 -7.89
N VAL A 46 -3.28 3.31 -7.49
CA VAL A 46 -4.14 2.14 -7.65
C VAL A 46 -4.67 1.61 -6.32
N ALA A 47 -4.05 1.96 -5.19
CA ALA A 47 -4.56 1.71 -3.85
C ALA A 47 -4.01 2.71 -2.83
N VAL A 48 -4.73 2.86 -1.71
CA VAL A 48 -4.38 3.71 -0.58
C VAL A 48 -4.59 2.90 0.70
N TYR A 49 -3.54 2.76 1.49
CA TYR A 49 -3.62 2.23 2.85
C TYR A 49 -3.75 3.40 3.83
N ASP A 50 -4.82 3.47 4.59
CA ASP A 50 -4.97 4.38 5.72
C ASP A 50 -4.30 3.75 6.94
N VAL A 51 -3.27 4.41 7.48
CA VAL A 51 -2.51 3.89 8.63
C VAL A 51 -3.29 4.04 9.93
N ASN A 52 -4.17 5.03 10.02
CA ASN A 52 -4.97 5.28 11.23
C ASN A 52 -6.11 4.27 11.32
N ASP A 53 -6.80 4.04 10.21
CA ASP A 53 -7.94 3.13 10.14
C ASP A 53 -7.52 1.70 9.75
N GLN A 54 -6.26 1.52 9.36
CA GLN A 54 -5.67 0.24 8.96
C GLN A 54 -6.35 -0.38 7.72
N ASP A 55 -7.02 0.46 6.92
CA ASP A 55 -7.81 0.06 5.76
C ASP A 55 -7.00 0.19 4.46
N LEU A 56 -6.89 -0.89 3.69
CA LEU A 56 -6.35 -0.87 2.33
C LEU A 56 -7.48 -0.77 1.30
N ASN A 57 -7.62 0.43 0.76
CA ASN A 57 -8.64 0.77 -0.22
C ASN A 57 -8.12 0.57 -1.65
N ILE A 58 -8.82 -0.27 -2.44
CA ILE A 58 -8.53 -0.47 -3.86
C ILE A 58 -9.15 0.67 -4.67
N ILE A 59 -8.33 1.43 -5.39
CA ILE A 59 -8.80 2.46 -6.33
C ILE A 59 -9.02 1.87 -7.72
N ASN A 60 -8.14 0.97 -8.15
CA ASN A 60 -8.24 0.32 -9.47
C ASN A 60 -8.23 -1.21 -9.35
N TYR A 61 -9.38 -1.82 -9.62
CA TYR A 61 -9.59 -3.27 -9.54
C TYR A 61 -8.86 -4.08 -10.61
N ASP A 62 -8.40 -3.48 -11.70
CA ASP A 62 -7.53 -4.15 -12.68
C ASP A 62 -6.21 -4.61 -12.01
N TYR A 63 -5.81 -3.92 -10.94
CA TYR A 63 -4.62 -4.20 -10.14
C TYR A 63 -4.93 -4.95 -8.84
N LYS A 64 -6.12 -5.55 -8.70
CA LYS A 64 -6.56 -6.20 -7.44
C LYS A 64 -5.54 -7.22 -6.91
N LYS A 65 -4.86 -7.97 -7.79
CA LYS A 65 -3.85 -8.96 -7.36
C LYS A 65 -2.61 -8.28 -6.78
N GLU A 66 -2.15 -7.21 -7.42
CA GLU A 66 -1.00 -6.43 -7.02
C GLU A 66 -1.28 -5.61 -5.75
N VAL A 67 -2.51 -5.11 -5.57
CA VAL A 67 -2.94 -4.47 -4.32
C VAL A 67 -2.99 -5.47 -3.17
N LYS A 68 -3.45 -6.71 -3.40
CA LYS A 68 -3.38 -7.77 -2.37
C LYS A 68 -1.95 -8.04 -1.93
N PHE A 69 -1.04 -8.20 -2.88
CA PHE A 69 0.37 -8.40 -2.60
C PHE A 69 0.99 -7.22 -1.82
N PHE A 70 0.59 -5.99 -2.16
CA PHE A 70 0.98 -4.81 -1.40
C PHE A 70 0.46 -4.85 0.05
N GLY A 71 -0.79 -5.28 0.27
CA GLY A 71 -1.33 -5.51 1.61
C GLY A 71 -0.53 -6.55 2.40
N GLU A 72 -0.22 -7.70 1.80
CA GLU A 72 0.63 -8.74 2.40
C GLU A 72 2.01 -8.18 2.83
N CYS A 73 2.60 -7.29 2.01
CA CYS A 73 3.87 -6.64 2.34
C CYS A 73 3.76 -5.66 3.53
N LEU A 74 2.62 -5.00 3.71
CA LEU A 74 2.36 -4.15 4.87
C LEU A 74 2.17 -5.00 6.14
N GLU A 75 1.48 -6.13 6.03
CA GLU A 75 1.30 -7.11 7.13
C GLU A 75 2.63 -7.75 7.57
N ASP A 76 3.50 -8.13 6.63
CA ASP A 76 4.85 -8.66 6.91
C ASP A 76 5.71 -7.66 7.70
N GLU A 77 5.44 -6.38 7.47
CA GLU A 77 6.05 -5.26 8.14
C GLU A 77 5.27 -4.89 9.43
N GLY A 78 4.36 -5.73 9.92
CA GLY A 78 3.71 -5.58 11.22
C GLY A 78 2.56 -4.57 11.26
N MET A 79 2.01 -4.18 10.10
CA MET A 79 0.80 -3.37 10.02
C MET A 79 -0.44 -4.27 9.97
N GLU A 80 -1.53 -3.88 10.62
CA GLU A 80 -2.82 -4.54 10.38
C GLU A 80 -3.39 -4.02 9.05
N VAL A 81 -3.93 -4.92 8.21
CA VAL A 81 -4.47 -4.54 6.91
C VAL A 81 -5.88 -5.10 6.76
N TYR A 82 -6.86 -4.21 6.72
CA TYR A 82 -8.23 -4.52 6.36
C TYR A 82 -8.44 -4.18 4.89
N LEU A 83 -8.43 -5.20 4.04
CA LEU A 83 -8.72 -5.02 2.63
C LEU A 83 -10.24 -5.01 2.43
N ASP A 84 -10.84 -3.83 2.24
CA ASP A 84 -12.22 -3.75 1.79
C ASP A 84 -12.29 -4.18 0.32
N GLU A 85 -12.62 -5.45 0.09
CA GLU A 85 -12.78 -5.99 -1.26
C GLU A 85 -14.04 -5.44 -1.97
N GLY A 86 -14.88 -4.68 -1.26
CA GLY A 86 -16.26 -4.42 -1.62
C GLY A 86 -17.06 -5.73 -1.61
N LEU A 87 -18.27 -5.71 -1.05
CA LEU A 87 -19.19 -6.83 -1.19
C LEU A 87 -19.38 -7.17 -2.68
N MET A 88 -18.69 -8.21 -3.15
CA MET A 88 -18.93 -8.80 -4.48
C MET A 88 -20.36 -9.33 -4.50
N ASN A 89 -21.18 -8.77 -5.39
CA ASN A 89 -22.30 -9.49 -6.00
C ASN A 89 -21.89 -9.89 -7.42
#